data_AF-A0AAE0VQ81-F1
#
_entry.id   AF-A0AAE0VQ81-F1
#
_cell.length_a   1.000
_cell.length_b   1.000
_cell.length_c   1.000
_cell.angle_alpha   90.00
_cell.angle_beta   90.00
_cell.angle_gamma   90.00
#
_symmetry.space_group_name_H-M   'P 1'
#
loop_
_entity.id
_entity.type
_entity.pdbx_description
1 polymer ?
#
loop_
_entity_poly.entity_id
_entity_poly.type
_entity_poly.pdbx_seq_one_letter_code
_entity_poly.pdbx_strand_id
1 'polypeptide(L)'
;MEDNPRFRDAKLGIIVSSVRALNVFLARSSKTGRLPDYIIVEGPLAGGHLGFGMDWEQYKLETIVDEGSAAVQVATRFTNSEECGLPQMVKQEYLVRKKKDVIVDTISPTGYPKAGLKIQPGD
;
A
#
# COMPACT_ATOMS: atom_id res chain seq x y z
N MET A 1 -10.37 27.11 4.51
CA MET A 1 -9.68 26.16 3.59
C MET A 1 -10.67 25.59 2.59
N GLU A 2 -11.91 25.29 3.01
CA GLU A 2 -13.04 24.95 2.15
C GLU A 2 -13.42 26.05 1.15
N ASP A 3 -13.22 27.33 1.50
CA ASP A 3 -13.52 28.48 0.63
C ASP A 3 -12.56 28.65 -0.56
N ASN A 4 -11.51 27.83 -0.64
CA ASN A 4 -10.62 27.85 -1.79
C ASN A 4 -11.34 27.21 -2.99
N PRO A 5 -11.45 27.91 -4.14
CA PRO A 5 -12.14 27.39 -5.33
C PRO A 5 -11.62 26.02 -5.77
N ARG A 6 -10.32 25.74 -5.54
CA ARG A 6 -9.66 24.49 -5.92
C ARG A 6 -9.82 23.37 -4.90
N PHE A 7 -10.47 23.62 -3.77
CA PHE A 7 -10.63 22.62 -2.70
C PHE A 7 -11.37 21.37 -3.17
N ARG A 8 -12.27 21.51 -4.15
CA ARG A 8 -13.02 20.39 -4.75
C ARG A 8 -12.49 19.93 -6.12
N ASP A 9 -11.51 20.63 -6.68
CA ASP A 9 -10.92 20.28 -7.98
C ASP A 9 -10.03 19.03 -7.86
N ALA A 10 -9.35 18.87 -6.72
CA ALA A 10 -8.55 17.69 -6.43
C ALA A 10 -9.43 16.50 -6.01
N LYS A 11 -9.22 15.35 -6.65
CA LYS A 11 -9.79 14.07 -6.24
C LYS A 11 -9.01 13.50 -5.06
N LEU A 12 -9.73 13.04 -4.04
CA LEU A 12 -9.14 12.46 -2.84
C LEU A 12 -9.21 10.93 -2.91
N GLY A 13 -8.05 10.29 -2.98
CA GLY A 13 -7.91 8.84 -2.80
C GLY A 13 -7.36 8.53 -1.42
N ILE A 14 -7.88 7.50 -0.75
CA ILE A 14 -7.27 6.94 0.46
C ILE A 14 -6.83 5.50 0.21
N ILE A 15 -5.69 5.11 0.77
CA ILE A 15 -5.19 3.74 0.76
C ILE A 15 -5.39 3.17 2.16
N VAL A 16 -6.00 2.00 2.26
CA VAL A 16 -6.28 1.33 3.53
C VAL A 16 -5.93 -0.15 3.49
N SER A 17 -5.45 -0.66 4.61
CA SER A 17 -5.12 -2.07 4.83
C SER A 17 -6.23 -2.84 5.58
N SER A 18 -7.33 -2.17 5.98
CA SER A 18 -8.49 -2.81 6.64
C SER A 18 -9.76 -1.95 6.59
N VAL A 19 -10.94 -2.59 6.67
CA VAL A 19 -12.22 -1.87 6.82
C VAL A 19 -12.35 -1.12 8.13
N ARG A 20 -11.69 -1.58 9.19
CA ARG A 20 -11.62 -0.84 10.45
C ARG A 20 -10.99 0.54 10.24
N ALA A 21 -9.85 0.60 9.54
CA ALA A 21 -9.20 1.88 9.23
C ALA A 21 -10.07 2.76 8.32
N LEU A 22 -10.68 2.15 7.30
CA LEU A 22 -11.62 2.85 6.40
C LEU A 22 -12.76 3.52 7.16
N ASN A 23 -13.41 2.80 8.07
CA ASN A 23 -14.53 3.33 8.85
C ASN A 23 -14.13 4.54 9.70
N VAL A 24 -12.92 4.54 10.26
CA VAL A 24 -12.40 5.69 11.02
C VAL A 24 -12.22 6.91 10.12
N PHE A 25 -11.65 6.72 8.92
CA PHE A 25 -11.49 7.80 7.94
C PHE A 25 -12.84 8.35 7.49
N LEU A 26 -13.78 7.49 7.08
CA LEU A 26 -15.11 7.91 6.63
C LEU A 26 -15.89 8.65 7.72
N ALA A 27 -15.81 8.19 8.97
CA ALA A 27 -16.46 8.86 10.10
C ALA A 27 -15.87 10.24 10.43
N ARG A 28 -14.60 10.48 10.08
CA ARG A 28 -13.97 11.80 10.21
C ARG A 28 -14.29 12.70 9.03
N SER A 29 -14.17 12.18 7.81
CA SER A 29 -14.47 12.89 6.56
C SER A 29 -15.95 13.27 6.42
N SER A 30 -16.87 12.49 7.00
CA SER A 30 -18.30 12.84 7.01
C SER A 30 -18.58 14.12 7.79
N LYS A 31 -17.80 14.41 8.84
CA LYS A 31 -17.92 15.64 9.64
C LYS A 31 -17.48 16.90 8.87
N THR A 32 -16.68 16.74 7.82
CA THR A 32 -16.21 17.84 6.97
C THR A 32 -16.98 17.94 5.65
N GLY A 33 -18.04 17.13 5.46
CA GLY A 33 -18.83 17.13 4.23
C GLY A 33 -18.04 16.79 2.95
N ARG A 34 -16.87 16.16 3.07
CA ARG A 34 -15.99 15.79 1.95
C ARG A 34 -15.46 14.38 2.13
N LEU A 35 -16.17 13.42 1.55
CA LEU A 35 -15.73 12.03 1.45
C LEU A 35 -14.62 11.88 0.40
N PRO A 36 -13.76 10.85 0.52
CA PRO A 36 -12.84 10.47 -0.55
C PRO A 36 -13.62 10.12 -1.82
N ASP A 37 -13.05 10.45 -2.97
CA ASP A 37 -13.58 10.08 -4.28
C ASP A 37 -13.28 8.60 -4.60
N TYR A 38 -12.17 8.05 -4.07
CA TYR A 38 -11.77 6.67 -4.29
C TYR A 38 -11.18 6.04 -3.03
N ILE A 39 -11.45 4.75 -2.85
CA ILE A 39 -10.85 3.92 -1.80
C ILE A 39 -10.00 2.86 -2.50
N ILE A 40 -8.75 2.80 -2.12
CA ILE A 40 -7.76 1.85 -2.60
C ILE A 40 -7.43 0.92 -1.46
N VAL A 41 -7.46 -0.40 -1.70
CA VAL A 41 -7.02 -1.38 -0.71
C VAL A 41 -5.65 -1.95 -1.07
N GLU A 42 -4.84 -2.21 -0.05
CA GLU A 42 -3.54 -2.86 -0.20
C GLU A 42 -3.47 -4.13 0.64
N GLY A 43 -2.70 -5.10 0.16
CA GLY A 43 -2.54 -6.40 0.80
C GLY A 43 -1.29 -6.47 1.68
N PRO A 44 -1.17 -7.51 2.52
CA PRO A 44 -0.06 -7.63 3.47
C PRO A 44 1.28 -8.00 2.81
N LEU A 45 1.29 -8.26 1.50
CA LEU A 45 2.48 -8.46 0.68
C LEU A 45 2.81 -7.23 -0.19
N ALA A 46 2.17 -6.08 0.06
CA ALA A 46 2.55 -4.83 -0.60
C ALA A 46 4.01 -4.50 -0.29
N GLY A 47 4.75 -3.95 -1.26
CA GLY A 47 6.12 -3.51 -1.00
C GLY A 47 6.16 -2.26 -0.12
N GLY A 48 7.21 -2.11 0.69
CA GLY A 48 7.38 -0.93 1.52
C GLY A 48 6.67 -1.05 2.86
N HIS A 49 6.14 0.07 3.37
CA HIS A 49 5.54 0.12 4.69
C HIS A 49 4.17 -0.57 4.70
N LEU A 50 3.97 -1.50 5.63
CA LEU A 50 2.72 -2.26 5.72
C LEU A 50 1.80 -1.64 6.77
N GLY A 51 0.52 -1.48 6.43
CA GLY A 51 -0.55 -1.14 7.38
C GLY A 51 -1.01 -2.31 8.25
N PHE A 52 -0.15 -3.31 8.47
CA PHE A 52 -0.43 -4.55 9.18
C PHE A 52 0.51 -4.72 10.38
N GLY A 53 0.09 -5.49 11.40
CA GLY A 53 0.97 -5.89 12.49
C GLY A 53 1.92 -7.02 12.10
N MET A 54 2.68 -7.55 13.06
CA MET A 54 3.54 -8.73 12.83
C MET A 54 2.75 -10.01 12.50
N ASP A 55 1.45 -9.99 12.73
CA ASP A 55 0.46 -10.98 12.32
C ASP A 55 0.02 -10.82 10.85
N TRP A 56 0.71 -10.00 10.04
CA TRP A 56 0.40 -9.70 8.63
C TRP A 56 0.09 -10.94 7.77
N GLU A 57 0.72 -12.09 8.04
CA GLU A 57 0.50 -13.34 7.30
C GLU A 57 -0.92 -13.89 7.42
N GLN A 58 -1.66 -13.49 8.45
CA GLN A 58 -3.03 -13.92 8.68
C GLN A 58 -4.04 -13.19 7.78
N TYR A 59 -3.63 -12.07 7.20
CA TYR A 59 -4.48 -11.24 6.36
C TYR A 59 -4.40 -11.67 4.90
N LYS A 60 -5.49 -11.43 4.18
CA LYS A 60 -5.62 -11.75 2.76
C LYS A 60 -6.23 -10.55 2.05
N LEU A 61 -5.66 -10.20 0.91
CA LEU A 61 -6.15 -9.07 0.11
C LEU A 61 -7.59 -9.32 -0.33
N GLU A 62 -7.91 -10.56 -0.70
CA GLU A 62 -9.24 -10.99 -1.12
C GLU A 62 -10.29 -10.69 -0.05
N THR A 63 -9.99 -10.99 1.21
CA THR A 63 -10.88 -10.69 2.33
C THR A 63 -11.16 -9.19 2.44
N ILE A 64 -10.14 -8.34 2.32
CA ILE A 64 -10.30 -6.88 2.40
C ILE A 64 -11.07 -6.34 1.20
N VAL A 65 -10.88 -6.94 0.02
CA VAL A 65 -11.60 -6.56 -1.21
C VAL A 65 -13.08 -6.88 -1.09
N ASP A 66 -13.41 -8.09 -0.63
CA ASP A 66 -14.78 -8.59 -0.47
C ASP A 66 -15.58 -7.78 0.56
N GLU A 67 -14.91 -7.12 1.51
CA GLU A 67 -15.55 -6.23 2.49
C GLU A 67 -16.01 -4.88 1.90
N GLY A 68 -15.86 -4.65 0.59
CA GLY A 68 -16.48 -3.52 -0.13
C GLY A 68 -15.50 -2.52 -0.73
N SER A 69 -14.33 -2.96 -1.19
CA SER A 69 -13.37 -2.06 -1.84
C SER A 69 -13.83 -1.59 -3.23
N ALA A 70 -13.51 -0.34 -3.58
CA ALA A 70 -13.77 0.20 -4.92
C ALA A 70 -12.63 -0.08 -5.90
N ALA A 71 -11.39 -0.22 -5.39
CA ALA A 71 -10.18 -0.46 -6.17
C ALA A 71 -9.07 -1.09 -5.31
N VAL A 72 -8.08 -1.70 -5.97
CA VAL A 72 -6.91 -2.33 -5.37
C VAL A 72 -5.63 -1.60 -5.80
N GLN A 73 -4.67 -1.44 -4.89
CA GLN A 73 -3.32 -0.98 -5.21
C GLN A 73 -2.44 -2.14 -5.66
N VAL A 74 -1.87 -2.02 -6.85
CA VAL A 74 -0.83 -2.94 -7.33
C VAL A 74 0.35 -2.11 -7.80
N ALA A 75 1.36 -1.91 -6.93
CA ALA A 75 2.53 -1.09 -7.25
C ALA A 75 3.78 -1.92 -7.56
N THR A 76 4.08 -2.93 -6.73
CA THR A 76 5.28 -3.76 -6.85
C THR A 76 5.39 -4.46 -8.21
N ARG A 77 4.28 -4.73 -8.90
CA ARG A 77 4.31 -5.37 -10.24
C ARG A 77 4.88 -4.45 -11.33
N PHE A 78 4.74 -3.14 -11.16
CA PHE A 78 5.19 -2.13 -12.12
C PHE A 78 6.67 -1.76 -11.93
N THR A 79 7.37 -2.31 -10.93
CA THR A 79 8.81 -2.08 -10.77
C THR A 79 9.63 -2.59 -11.96
N ASN A 80 9.09 -3.59 -12.68
CA ASN A 80 9.69 -4.15 -13.89
C ASN A 80 9.26 -3.48 -15.20
N SER A 81 8.42 -2.45 -15.15
CA SER A 81 8.05 -1.74 -16.39
C SER A 81 9.26 -0.99 -16.94
N GLU A 82 9.26 -0.73 -18.25
CA GLU A 82 10.35 0.02 -18.93
C GLU A 82 10.51 1.41 -18.31
N GLU A 83 9.39 2.07 -18.00
CA GLU A 83 9.30 3.42 -17.47
C GLU A 83 9.74 3.53 -16.00
N CYS A 84 9.83 2.40 -15.28
CA CYS A 84 10.28 2.41 -13.90
C CYS A 84 11.77 2.83 -13.82
N GLY A 85 12.07 3.87 -13.04
CA GLY A 85 13.42 4.43 -12.91
C GLY A 85 14.42 3.56 -12.11
N LEU A 86 14.07 2.33 -11.76
CA LEU A 86 15.00 1.42 -11.10
C LEU A 86 16.10 0.94 -12.06
N PRO A 87 17.34 0.76 -11.61
CA PRO A 87 18.38 0.15 -12.42
C PRO A 87 17.98 -1.26 -12.89
N GLN A 88 18.37 -1.65 -14.11
CA GLN A 88 17.98 -2.94 -14.70
C GLN A 88 18.38 -4.13 -13.82
N MET A 89 19.55 -4.07 -13.16
CA MET A 89 19.97 -5.10 -12.21
C MET A 89 18.97 -5.26 -11.05
N VAL A 90 18.42 -4.16 -10.54
CA VAL A 90 17.44 -4.18 -9.46
C VAL A 90 16.09 -4.68 -9.98
N LYS A 91 15.70 -4.32 -11.20
CA LYS A 91 14.49 -4.87 -11.85
C LYS A 91 14.57 -6.40 -11.97
N GLN A 92 15.71 -6.91 -12.43
CA GLN A 92 15.93 -8.35 -12.54
C GLN A 92 15.76 -9.08 -11.19
N GLU A 93 16.16 -8.45 -10.08
CA GLU A 93 15.90 -8.98 -8.74
C GLU A 93 14.41 -9.17 -8.46
N TYR A 94 13.53 -8.25 -8.88
CA TYR A 94 12.09 -8.45 -8.74
C TYR A 94 11.55 -9.62 -9.58
N LEU A 95 12.23 -10.00 -10.68
CA LEU A 95 11.82 -11.14 -11.53
C LEU A 95 12.25 -12.50 -10.97
N VAL A 96 13.46 -12.60 -10.44
CA VAL A 96 14.07 -13.89 -10.08
C VAL A 96 13.71 -14.36 -8.67
N ARG A 97 13.20 -13.46 -7.82
CA ARG A 97 12.93 -13.73 -6.41
C ARG A 97 11.64 -14.52 -6.21
N LYS A 98 11.63 -15.37 -5.19
CA LYS A 98 10.49 -16.19 -4.76
C LYS A 98 9.88 -15.59 -3.49
N LYS A 99 8.68 -16.05 -3.12
CA LYS A 99 8.00 -15.61 -1.88
C LYS A 99 8.90 -15.72 -0.63
N LYS A 100 9.74 -16.77 -0.55
CA LYS A 100 10.69 -16.97 0.56
C LYS A 100 11.80 -15.91 0.66
N ASP A 101 12.01 -15.14 -0.41
CA ASP A 101 13.04 -14.09 -0.47
C ASP A 101 12.45 -12.72 -0.09
N VAL A 102 11.14 -12.65 0.13
CA VAL A 102 10.46 -11.49 0.71
C VAL A 102 10.75 -11.47 2.21
N ILE A 103 11.28 -10.35 2.69
CA ILE A 103 11.51 -10.09 4.11
C ILE A 103 10.48 -9.09 4.60
N VAL A 104 9.96 -9.32 5.79
CA VAL A 104 9.14 -8.36 6.51
C VAL A 104 9.84 -8.07 7.83
N ASP A 105 10.44 -6.89 7.92
CA ASP A 105 11.20 -6.47 9.09
C ASP A 105 10.49 -5.36 9.87
N THR A 106 10.82 -5.19 11.15
CA THR A 106 10.34 -4.08 11.98
C THR A 106 11.34 -2.93 12.03
N ILE A 107 12.30 -2.87 11.09
CA ILE A 107 13.41 -1.89 11.13
C ILE A 107 12.91 -0.49 10.70
N SER A 108 11.64 -0.35 10.32
CA SER A 108 11.05 0.96 10.05
C SER A 108 11.20 1.90 11.26
N PRO A 109 11.63 3.16 11.06
CA PRO A 109 11.69 4.16 12.13
C PRO A 109 10.32 4.47 12.76
N THR A 110 9.23 4.01 12.14
CA THR A 110 7.85 4.15 12.63
C THR A 110 7.35 2.95 13.43
N GLY A 111 8.13 1.86 13.54
CA GLY A 111 7.77 0.67 14.31
C GLY A 111 6.77 -0.30 13.65
N TYR A 112 6.20 0.02 12.49
CA TYR A 112 5.42 -0.96 11.73
C TYR A 112 6.28 -1.77 10.76
N PRO A 113 5.80 -2.97 10.37
CA PRO A 113 6.51 -3.83 9.46
C PRO A 113 6.76 -3.18 8.10
N LYS A 114 7.90 -3.49 7.51
CA LYS A 114 8.28 -3.09 6.16
C LYS A 114 8.60 -4.34 5.35
N ALA A 115 7.90 -4.52 4.24
CA ALA A 115 8.21 -5.55 3.26
C ALA A 115 9.31 -5.08 2.30
N GLY A 116 10.29 -5.95 2.07
CA GLY A 116 11.38 -5.75 1.15
C GLY A 116 11.87 -7.06 0.54
N LEU A 117 12.84 -6.95 -0.37
CA LEU A 117 13.56 -8.11 -0.89
C LEU A 117 14.83 -8.30 -0.07
N LYS A 118 15.18 -9.56 0.22
CA LYS A 118 16.50 -9.89 0.78
C LYS A 118 17.57 -9.59 -0.27
N ILE A 119 18.24 -8.45 -0.14
CA ILE A 119 19.42 -8.13 -0.95
C ILE A 119 20.62 -8.77 -0.25
N GLN A 120 21.26 -9.76 -0.88
CA GLN A 120 22.54 -10.26 -0.38
C GLN A 120 23.61 -9.20 -0.70
N PRO A 121 24.44 -8.79 0.27
CA PRO A 121 25.58 -7.93 -0.04
C PRO A 121 26.60 -8.74 -0.85
N GLY A 122 26.80 -8.41 -2.13
CA GLY A 122 27.91 -8.94 -2.93
C GLY A 122 27.63 -9.47 -4.34
N ASP A 123 26.71 -8.86 -5.09
CA ASP A 123 26.63 -9.04 -6.56
C ASP A 123 26.98 -7.73 -7.28
#